data_AF-A0A418HJE2-F1
#
_entry.id   AF-A0A418HJE2-F1
#
_cell.length_a   1.000
_cell.length_b   1.000
_cell.length_c   1.000
_cell.angle_alpha   90.00
_cell.angle_beta   90.00
_cell.angle_gamma   90.00
#
_symmetry.space_group_name_H-M   'P 1'
#
loop_
_entity.id
_entity.type
_entity.pdbx_description
1 polymer ?
#
loop_
_entity_poly.entity_id
_entity_poly.type
_entity_poly.pdbx_seq_one_letter_code
_entity_poly.pdbx_strand_id
1 'polypeptide(L)'
;MADDQGNYGIDIPANKKFRGGEQLKVTSTDASGNKSTAAIVEVKDTTPPVTPTVSEVTSESTQVTGTGEPGSTVKVELPDGTELT
;
A
#
# COMPACT_ATOMS: atom_id res chain seq x y z
N MET A 1 -5.47 23.93 11.04
CA MET A 1 -4.38 24.79 11.56
C MET A 1 -3.59 23.97 12.57
N ALA A 2 -2.37 24.36 12.90
CA ALA A 2 -1.69 23.75 14.04
C ALA A 2 -2.34 24.25 15.35
N ASP A 3 -2.38 23.41 16.37
CA ASP A 3 -2.88 23.73 17.70
C ASP A 3 -1.83 24.48 18.55
N ASP A 4 -2.23 24.83 19.78
CA ASP A 4 -1.43 25.59 20.74
C ASP A 4 -0.15 24.86 21.19
N GLN A 5 -0.04 23.55 20.91
CA GLN A 5 1.13 22.72 21.14
C GLN A 5 1.96 22.49 19.86
N GLY A 6 1.50 23.00 18.71
CA GLY A 6 2.14 22.87 17.41
C GLY A 6 1.75 21.61 16.61
N ASN A 7 0.77 20.83 17.07
CA ASN A 7 0.31 19.63 16.35
C ASN A 7 -0.72 19.98 15.29
N TYR A 8 -0.79 19.20 14.21
CA TYR A 8 -1.83 19.36 13.20
C TYR A 8 -2.34 17.99 12.71
N GLY A 9 -3.63 17.93 12.42
CA GLY A 9 -4.27 16.83 11.71
C GLY A 9 -5.05 17.42 10.53
N ILE A 10 -4.90 16.81 9.35
CA ILE A 10 -5.68 17.16 8.17
C ILE A 10 -6.23 15.87 7.59
N ASP A 11 -7.54 15.77 7.52
CA ASP A 11 -8.20 14.63 6.90
C ASP A 11 -7.99 14.65 5.39
N ILE A 12 -7.62 13.50 4.87
CA ILE A 12 -7.54 13.28 3.43
C ILE A 12 -8.96 13.00 2.93
N PRO A 13 -9.47 13.74 1.92
CA PRO A 13 -10.80 13.51 1.39
C PRO A 13 -11.01 12.05 0.97
N ALA A 14 -12.16 11.46 1.31
CA ALA A 14 -12.40 10.03 1.10
C ALA A 14 -12.32 9.56 -0.37
N ASN A 15 -12.53 10.48 -1.32
CA ASN A 15 -12.42 10.24 -2.75
C ASN A 15 -10.97 10.31 -3.27
N LYS A 16 -9.99 10.71 -2.44
CA LYS A 16 -8.57 10.61 -2.74
C LYS A 16 -8.04 9.29 -2.21
N LYS A 17 -7.50 8.49 -3.12
CA LYS A 17 -6.86 7.21 -2.81
C LYS A 17 -5.41 7.28 -3.28
N PHE A 18 -4.51 6.78 -2.45
CA PHE A 18 -3.10 6.65 -2.76
C PHE A 18 -2.78 5.16 -2.91
N ARG A 19 -1.77 4.85 -3.73
CA ARG A 19 -1.30 3.49 -4.00
C ARG A 19 0.13 3.27 -3.48
N GLY A 20 0.74 4.29 -2.90
CA GLY A 20 2.12 4.27 -2.47
C GLY A 20 3.06 4.82 -3.54
N GLY A 21 4.17 5.40 -3.10
CA GLY A 21 5.14 6.09 -3.95
C GLY A 21 4.74 7.52 -4.32
N GLU A 22 3.50 7.95 -4.09
CA GLU A 22 3.13 9.35 -4.28
C GLU A 22 3.80 10.25 -3.24
N GLN A 23 4.15 11.47 -3.63
CA GLN A 23 4.75 12.45 -2.74
C GLN A 23 3.72 13.50 -2.28
N LEU A 24 3.58 13.66 -0.96
CA LEU A 24 2.80 14.74 -0.36
C LEU A 24 3.72 15.89 0.01
N LYS A 25 3.28 17.11 -0.30
CA LYS A 25 3.98 18.35 0.00
C LYS A 25 3.26 19.09 1.13
N VAL A 26 3.93 19.29 2.25
CA VAL A 26 3.37 19.98 3.43
C VAL A 26 4.10 21.29 3.65
N THR A 27 3.35 22.38 3.81
CA THR A 27 3.88 23.72 4.13
C THR A 27 3.03 24.35 5.22
N SER A 28 3.64 25.19 6.05
CA SER A 28 2.93 26.05 7.00
C SER A 28 3.12 27.52 6.64
N THR A 29 2.18 28.36 7.09
CA THR A 29 2.25 29.82 6.98
C THR A 29 1.96 30.40 8.36
N ASP A 30 2.78 31.32 8.85
CA ASP A 30 2.57 31.99 10.13
C ASP A 30 1.52 33.13 10.03
N ALA A 31 1.18 33.74 11.16
CA ALA A 31 0.20 34.82 11.22
C ALA A 31 0.65 36.12 10.53
N SER A 32 1.95 36.29 10.30
CA SER A 32 2.53 37.42 9.55
C SER A 32 2.61 37.14 8.05
N GLY A 33 2.23 35.93 7.60
CA GLY A 33 2.22 35.52 6.20
C GLY A 33 3.53 34.88 5.71
N ASN A 34 4.50 34.61 6.59
CA ASN A 34 5.73 33.93 6.17
C ASN A 34 5.46 32.44 5.96
N LYS A 35 5.85 31.92 4.80
CA LYS A 35 5.65 30.52 4.42
C LYS A 35 6.93 29.69 4.62
N SER A 36 6.78 28.48 5.15
CA SER A 36 7.87 27.53 5.28
C SER A 36 8.35 27.00 3.91
N THR A 37 9.56 26.45 3.87
CA THR A 37 9.91 25.46 2.84
C THR A 37 9.02 24.23 3.00
N ALA A 38 8.93 23.43 1.93
CA ALA A 38 8.07 22.26 1.97
C ALA A 38 8.77 21.03 2.54
N ALA A 39 8.07 20.34 3.44
CA ALA A 39 8.38 18.96 3.75
C ALA A 39 7.77 18.05 2.68
N ILE A 40 8.53 17.05 2.25
CA ILE A 40 8.08 16.01 1.33
C ILE A 40 8.01 14.70 2.09
N VAL A 41 6.87 14.03 2.02
CA VAL A 41 6.67 12.69 2.56
C VAL A 41 6.15 11.77 1.46
N GLU A 42 6.74 10.59 1.36
CA GLU A 42 6.27 9.55 0.45
C GLU A 42 5.15 8.76 1.11
N VAL A 43 4.06 8.55 0.38
CA VAL A 43 3.00 7.67 0.82
C VAL A 43 3.51 6.25 0.75
N LYS A 44 3.47 5.53 1.87
CA LYS A 44 3.83 4.12 1.91
C LYS A 44 2.65 3.27 1.43
N ASP A 45 2.90 2.34 0.51
CA ASP A 45 1.91 1.31 0.21
C ASP A 45 1.81 0.33 1.39
N THR A 46 0.61 0.17 1.92
CA THR A 46 0.28 -0.78 2.98
C THR A 46 -0.86 -1.72 2.55
N THR A 47 -1.28 -1.64 1.29
CA THR A 47 -2.35 -2.47 0.74
C THR A 47 -1.77 -3.84 0.41
N PRO A 48 -2.21 -4.94 1.04
CA PRO A 48 -1.76 -6.27 0.66
C PRO A 48 -2.29 -6.64 -0.73
N PRO A 49 -1.61 -7.53 -1.47
CA PRO A 49 -2.17 -8.10 -2.68
C PRO A 49 -3.48 -8.82 -2.43
N VAL A 50 -4.34 -8.89 -3.44
CA VAL A 50 -5.55 -9.73 -3.37
C VAL A 50 -5.17 -11.20 -3.21
N THR A 51 -5.86 -11.91 -2.32
CA THR A 51 -5.68 -13.36 -2.13
C THR A 51 -5.82 -14.09 -3.47
N PRO A 52 -4.83 -14.90 -3.88
CA PRO A 52 -4.94 -15.68 -5.10
C PRO A 52 -6.11 -16.67 -5.03
N THR A 53 -6.74 -16.93 -6.17
CA THR A 53 -7.67 -18.05 -6.31
C THR A 53 -6.91 -19.27 -6.80
N VAL A 54 -7.43 -20.46 -6.52
CA VAL A 54 -6.84 -21.73 -6.96
C VAL A 54 -7.93 -22.59 -7.57
N SER A 55 -7.66 -23.12 -8.76
CA SER A 55 -8.54 -24.10 -9.42
C SER A 55 -8.47 -25.45 -8.71
N GLU A 56 -9.40 -26.36 -9.00
CA GLU A 56 -9.36 -27.70 -8.42
C GLU A 56 -8.03 -28.41 -8.73
N VAL A 57 -7.46 -29.04 -7.69
CA VAL A 57 -6.25 -29.86 -7.77
C VAL A 57 -6.63 -31.29 -7.39
N THR A 58 -6.27 -32.25 -8.25
CA THR A 58 -6.54 -33.68 -8.08
C THR A 58 -5.23 -34.47 -7.98
N SER A 59 -5.29 -35.76 -7.68
CA SER A 59 -4.10 -36.64 -7.69
C SER A 59 -3.41 -36.73 -9.06
N GLU A 60 -4.14 -36.44 -10.14
CA GLU A 60 -3.63 -36.46 -11.51
C GLU A 60 -3.15 -35.08 -11.99
N SER A 61 -3.31 -34.03 -11.17
CA SER A 61 -2.91 -32.68 -11.53
C SER A 61 -1.39 -32.54 -11.54
N THR A 62 -0.84 -32.02 -12.63
CA THR A 62 0.60 -31.74 -12.80
C THR A 62 0.95 -30.27 -12.60
N GLN A 63 -0.03 -29.41 -12.34
CA GLN A 63 0.13 -27.98 -12.15
C GLN A 63 -0.93 -27.43 -11.18
N VAL A 64 -0.55 -26.44 -10.39
CA VAL A 64 -1.48 -25.58 -9.65
C VAL A 64 -1.74 -24.33 -10.49
N THR A 65 -3.01 -24.05 -10.80
CA THR A 65 -3.41 -22.88 -11.61
C THR A 65 -4.44 -22.05 -10.87
N GLY A 66 -4.49 -20.76 -11.19
CA GLY A 66 -5.31 -19.80 -10.46
C GLY A 66 -5.18 -18.39 -11.02
N THR A 67 -5.75 -17.43 -10.31
CA THR A 67 -5.56 -16.00 -10.61
C THR A 67 -4.99 -15.29 -9.39
N GLY A 68 -4.19 -14.25 -9.63
CA GLY A 68 -3.61 -13.39 -8.60
C GLY A 68 -3.49 -11.95 -9.12
N GLU A 69 -3.10 -11.04 -8.24
CA GLU A 69 -2.88 -9.65 -8.63
C GLU A 69 -1.69 -9.52 -9.61
N PRO A 70 -1.83 -8.81 -10.75
CA PRO A 70 -0.73 -8.63 -11.69
C PRO A 70 0.53 -8.03 -11.03
N GLY A 71 1.69 -8.65 -11.27
CA GLY A 71 2.96 -8.22 -10.69
C GLY A 71 3.22 -8.70 -9.26
N SER A 72 2.24 -9.32 -8.60
CA SER A 72 2.47 -10.02 -7.33
C SER A 72 3.23 -11.34 -7.55
N THR A 73 3.96 -11.78 -6.52
CA THR A 73 4.60 -13.10 -6.52
C THR A 73 3.65 -14.12 -5.90
N VAL A 74 3.41 -15.23 -6.59
CA VAL A 74 2.60 -16.35 -6.08
C VAL A 74 3.54 -17.41 -5.53
N LYS A 75 3.17 -17.99 -4.38
CA LYS A 75 3.92 -19.06 -3.72
C LYS A 75 2.97 -20.20 -3.39
N VAL A 76 3.39 -21.43 -3.66
CA VAL A 76 2.67 -22.65 -3.31
C VAL A 76 3.52 -23.44 -2.32
N GLU A 77 2.95 -23.79 -1.17
CA GLU A 77 3.59 -24.66 -0.19
C GLU A 77 2.98 -26.06 -0.30
N LEU A 78 3.83 -27.07 -0.52
CA LEU A 78 3.45 -28.47 -0.58
C LEU A 78 3.31 -29.05 0.83
N PRO A 79 2.58 -30.18 1.02
CA PRO A 79 2.40 -30.78 2.35
C PRO A 79 3.69 -31.21 3.07
N ASP A 80 4.78 -31.41 2.34
CA ASP A 80 6.11 -31.70 2.89
C ASP A 80 6.91 -30.44 3.28
N GLY A 81 6.33 -29.26 3.10
CA GLY A 81 6.94 -27.95 3.38
C GLY A 81 7.75 -27.39 2.21
N THR A 82 7.82 -28.06 1.06
CA THR A 82 8.50 -27.52 -0.12
C THR A 82 7.76 -26.32 -0.68
N GLU A 83 8.50 -25.25 -0.99
CA GLU A 83 7.94 -24.02 -1.55
C GLU A 83 8.23 -23.90 -3.05
N LEU A 84 7.19 -23.65 -3.83
CA LEU A 84 7.25 -23.37 -5.27
C LEU A 84 6.89 -21.91 -5.51
N THR A 85 7.62 -21.25 -6.41
CA THR A 85 7.39 -19.85 -6.81
C THR A 85 7.32 -19.74 -8.32
#